data_AF-A0ABD0ZP23-F1
#
_entry.id   AF-A0ABD0ZP23-F1
#
_cell.length_a   1.000
_cell.length_b   1.000
_cell.length_c   1.000
_cell.angle_alpha   90.00
_cell.angle_beta   90.00
_cell.angle_gamma   90.00
#
_symmetry.space_group_name_H-M   'P 1'
#
loop_
_entity.id
_entity.type
_entity.pdbx_description
1 polymer ?
#
loop_
_entity_poly.entity_id
_entity_poly.type
_entity_poly.pdbx_seq_one_letter_code
_entity_poly.pdbx_strand_id
1 'polypeptide(L)'
;MEWINSLPKIELHAHLNGSIRDSTLLELARVLGEKGVIVFADFENVIRKNDRSLAEVFHLFDLIHKITTDHKTVTRITREVVEDFALENVVYLELRTTPKRNDSIGMSKRSYMEAVIEGLKSISEVDIDFVTASDSQKLHNVCDGIQRKKIYVRLLLSIDRRETTESAMETVKLALDMKDVGVVGIDLSGNPLVGEWNTFLPALQFAKDNDLYITLHCGEVPNPKEIEAMLDFKPHRVGHACYFKDEDWTKLKSFRIPVEICLSSNIITKSISSIDIHHFADLYKAKHPLILCTDDFGVFSTTISNEYALAVRAFGLGKTETFALARTAIDATFAEDEVKQQLRLIFESASPRLLHLCIGAETALNLRLDRIRNRNRFPRQLGLQSVVSNVDRNDSKEENGGIVKNFVNVPNLISMARLVSGPALWWMISNKMYTSAFVGLAISGASDWLDGYMARRMKINSVVGSYLDPLADKVLIGCVALAMVQKDLLHLEYSSISSGSSRYQDSSYNRNFVMSRVDKVVGEFPLTRNICYNLQV
;
A
#
# COMPACT_ATOMS: atom_id res chain seq x y z
N MET A 1 6.49 6.96 -8.51
CA MET A 1 5.74 5.93 -9.23
C MET A 1 6.62 5.12 -10.16
N GLU A 2 7.28 5.72 -11.15
CA GLU A 2 8.02 4.98 -12.20
C GLU A 2 9.07 3.96 -11.69
N TRP A 3 9.83 4.31 -10.64
CA TRP A 3 10.81 3.38 -10.05
C TRP A 3 10.16 2.23 -9.26
N ILE A 4 8.95 2.42 -8.71
CA ILE A 4 8.18 1.39 -8.00
C ILE A 4 7.66 0.36 -9.01
N ASN A 5 7.20 0.82 -10.16
CA ASN A 5 6.79 -0.07 -11.25
C ASN A 5 7.96 -0.95 -11.72
N SER A 6 9.17 -0.40 -11.74
CA SER A 6 10.40 -1.12 -12.15
C SER A 6 11.04 -1.98 -11.05
N LEU A 7 10.60 -1.85 -9.79
CA LEU A 7 11.10 -2.62 -8.66
C LEU A 7 10.75 -4.11 -8.88
N PRO A 8 11.70 -5.07 -8.75
CA PRO A 8 11.34 -6.49 -8.67
C PRO A 8 10.49 -6.71 -7.41
N LYS A 9 9.32 -7.31 -7.57
CA LYS A 9 8.34 -7.53 -6.50
C LYS A 9 7.99 -9.00 -6.34
N ILE A 10 7.53 -9.36 -5.15
CA ILE A 10 7.07 -10.70 -4.79
C ILE A 10 5.62 -10.53 -4.32
N GLU A 11 4.70 -11.28 -4.93
CA GLU A 11 3.28 -11.32 -4.56
C GLU A 11 2.98 -12.66 -3.90
N LEU A 12 2.50 -12.63 -2.66
CA LEU A 12 2.23 -13.83 -1.86
C LEU A 12 0.75 -14.04 -1.56
N HIS A 13 -0.11 -13.07 -1.83
CA HIS A 13 -1.53 -13.10 -1.55
C HIS A 13 -2.31 -12.43 -2.68
N ALA A 14 -2.57 -13.21 -3.73
CA ALA A 14 -3.43 -12.82 -4.85
C ALA A 14 -4.40 -13.95 -5.21
N HIS A 15 -5.71 -13.73 -5.03
CA HIS A 15 -6.72 -14.72 -5.41
C HIS A 15 -7.03 -14.63 -6.90
N LEU A 16 -7.02 -15.76 -7.60
CA LEU A 16 -7.22 -15.83 -9.05
C LEU A 16 -8.51 -15.14 -9.49
N ASN A 17 -9.63 -15.48 -8.85
CA ASN A 17 -10.95 -14.95 -9.23
C ASN A 17 -11.15 -13.49 -8.80
N GLY A 18 -10.38 -12.98 -7.83
CA GLY A 18 -10.39 -11.57 -7.45
C GLY A 18 -9.45 -10.70 -8.28
N SER A 19 -8.63 -11.32 -9.12
CA SER A 19 -7.58 -10.72 -9.94
C SER A 19 -7.97 -10.57 -11.41
N ILE A 20 -9.25 -10.71 -11.76
CA ILE A 20 -9.69 -10.69 -13.16
C ILE A 20 -9.73 -9.25 -13.68
N ARG A 21 -9.23 -9.03 -14.91
CA ARG A 21 -9.37 -7.75 -15.62
C ARG A 21 -10.84 -7.35 -15.76
N ASP A 22 -11.17 -6.10 -15.46
CA ASP A 22 -12.55 -5.57 -15.63
C ASP A 22 -13.12 -5.83 -17.02
N SER A 23 -12.29 -5.69 -18.06
CA SER A 23 -12.68 -5.94 -19.45
C SER A 23 -13.07 -7.40 -19.70
N THR A 24 -12.28 -8.35 -19.20
CA THR A 24 -12.57 -9.78 -19.29
C THR A 24 -13.85 -10.12 -18.52
N LEU A 25 -14.01 -9.56 -17.32
CA LEU A 25 -15.16 -9.80 -16.47
C LEU A 25 -16.47 -9.29 -17.11
N LEU A 26 -16.44 -8.09 -17.71
CA LEU A 26 -17.55 -7.53 -18.50
C LEU A 26 -17.83 -8.34 -19.78
N GLU A 27 -16.79 -8.80 -20.48
CA GLU A 27 -16.94 -9.63 -21.68
C GLU A 27 -17.66 -10.94 -21.37
N LEU A 28 -17.21 -11.66 -20.33
CA LEU A 28 -17.80 -12.92 -19.89
C LEU A 28 -19.26 -12.74 -19.46
N ALA A 29 -19.53 -11.69 -18.69
CA ALA A 29 -20.88 -11.34 -18.28
C ALA A 29 -21.79 -11.06 -19.48
N ARG A 30 -21.31 -10.33 -20.48
CA ARG A 30 -22.07 -10.03 -21.70
C ARG A 30 -22.42 -11.32 -22.45
N VAL A 31 -21.45 -12.22 -22.63
CA VAL A 31 -21.66 -13.52 -23.30
C VAL A 31 -22.70 -14.36 -22.57
N LEU A 32 -22.68 -14.39 -21.24
CA LEU A 32 -23.67 -15.15 -20.46
C LEU A 32 -25.05 -14.45 -20.41
N GLY A 33 -25.08 -13.12 -20.47
CA GLY A 33 -26.30 -12.35 -20.63
C GLY A 33 -26.98 -12.60 -21.98
N GLU A 34 -26.22 -12.63 -23.06
CA GLU A 34 -26.70 -12.98 -24.41
C GLU A 34 -27.26 -14.42 -24.47
N LYS A 35 -26.75 -15.33 -23.64
CA LYS A 35 -27.26 -16.71 -23.48
C LYS A 35 -28.46 -16.82 -22.52
N GLY A 36 -28.89 -15.73 -21.89
CA GLY A 36 -29.98 -15.72 -20.92
C GLY A 36 -29.66 -16.42 -19.59
N VAL A 37 -28.38 -16.64 -19.28
CA VAL A 37 -27.96 -17.28 -18.01
C VAL A 37 -27.97 -16.28 -16.86
N ILE A 38 -27.69 -15.00 -17.15
CA ILE A 38 -27.71 -13.90 -16.17
C ILE A 38 -28.38 -12.66 -16.76
N VAL A 39 -28.74 -11.71 -15.91
CA VAL A 39 -29.15 -10.35 -16.32
C VAL A 39 -27.90 -9.46 -16.35
N PHE A 40 -27.43 -9.11 -17.54
CA PHE A 40 -26.17 -8.35 -17.71
C PHE A 40 -26.17 -6.99 -16.99
N ALA A 41 -27.29 -6.26 -17.02
CA ALA A 41 -27.39 -4.94 -16.38
C ALA A 41 -27.19 -4.99 -14.86
N ASP A 42 -27.69 -6.04 -14.20
CA ASP A 42 -27.49 -6.24 -12.76
C ASP A 42 -26.02 -6.50 -12.45
N PHE A 43 -25.35 -7.27 -13.29
CA PHE A 43 -23.94 -7.59 -13.16
C PHE A 43 -23.05 -6.36 -13.40
N GLU A 44 -23.31 -5.60 -14.47
CA GLU A 44 -22.59 -4.36 -14.77
C GLU A 44 -22.70 -3.34 -13.62
N ASN A 45 -23.88 -3.19 -13.04
CA ASN A 45 -24.10 -2.32 -11.89
C ASN A 45 -23.30 -2.76 -10.66
N VAL A 46 -23.19 -4.07 -10.40
CA VAL A 46 -22.45 -4.57 -9.24
C VAL A 46 -20.93 -4.43 -9.42
N ILE A 47 -20.38 -4.67 -10.62
CA ILE A 47 -18.94 -4.47 -10.88
C ILE A 47 -18.56 -2.99 -10.76
N ARG A 48 -19.39 -2.10 -11.33
CA ARG A 48 -19.10 -0.66 -11.40
C ARG A 48 -19.33 0.08 -10.09
N LYS A 49 -19.92 -0.56 -9.07
CA LYS A 49 -20.02 0.02 -7.73
C LYS A 49 -18.64 0.16 -7.09
N ASN A 50 -18.40 1.32 -6.49
CA ASN A 50 -17.15 1.65 -5.81
C ASN A 50 -17.13 1.24 -4.34
N ASP A 51 -18.30 0.96 -3.72
CA ASP A 51 -18.35 0.52 -2.33
C ASP A 51 -18.22 -1.01 -2.23
N ARG A 52 -17.10 -1.45 -1.67
CA ARG A 52 -16.79 -2.88 -1.50
C ARG A 52 -16.56 -3.19 -0.04
N SER A 53 -17.60 -3.02 0.77
CA SER A 53 -17.58 -3.51 2.15
C SER A 53 -17.35 -5.03 2.17
N LEU A 54 -16.84 -5.58 3.27
CA LEU A 54 -16.56 -7.02 3.37
C LEU A 54 -17.75 -7.91 2.96
N ALA A 55 -18.98 -7.55 3.37
CA ALA A 55 -20.19 -8.29 3.00
C ALA A 55 -20.50 -8.20 1.48
N GLU A 56 -20.34 -7.02 0.88
CA GLU A 56 -20.55 -6.82 -0.56
C GLU A 56 -19.49 -7.54 -1.40
N VAL A 57 -18.25 -7.65 -0.90
CA VAL A 57 -17.17 -8.39 -1.57
C VAL A 57 -17.54 -9.87 -1.73
N PHE A 58 -18.05 -10.53 -0.69
CA PHE A 58 -18.46 -11.93 -0.82
C PHE A 58 -19.67 -12.12 -1.75
N HIS A 59 -20.61 -11.16 -1.77
CA HIS A 59 -21.70 -11.16 -2.75
C HIS A 59 -21.16 -11.01 -4.19
N LEU A 60 -20.19 -10.12 -4.40
CA LEU A 60 -19.50 -9.98 -5.68
C LEU A 60 -18.77 -11.27 -6.08
N PHE A 61 -18.12 -11.96 -5.15
CA PHE A 61 -17.49 -13.25 -5.45
C PHE A 61 -18.48 -14.33 -5.89
N ASP A 62 -19.67 -14.39 -5.29
CA ASP A 62 -20.71 -15.32 -5.74
C ASP A 62 -21.14 -15.02 -7.18
N LEU A 63 -21.16 -13.75 -7.58
CA LEU A 63 -21.40 -13.34 -8.96
C LEU A 63 -20.23 -13.69 -9.90
N ILE A 64 -19.00 -13.38 -9.50
CA ILE A 64 -17.79 -13.72 -10.25
C ILE A 64 -17.73 -15.22 -10.52
N HIS A 65 -17.96 -16.04 -9.49
CA HIS A 65 -17.91 -17.50 -9.62
C HIS A 65 -18.96 -18.03 -10.60
N LYS A 66 -20.16 -17.44 -10.68
CA LYS A 66 -21.17 -17.83 -11.68
C LYS A 66 -20.68 -17.68 -13.12
N ILE A 67 -19.82 -16.70 -13.38
CA ILE A 67 -19.37 -16.39 -14.75
C ILE A 67 -17.98 -16.93 -15.09
N THR A 68 -17.26 -17.47 -14.11
CA THR A 68 -15.86 -17.91 -14.27
C THR A 68 -15.62 -19.38 -13.96
N THR A 69 -16.63 -20.11 -13.49
CA THR A 69 -16.51 -21.55 -13.15
C THR A 69 -16.77 -22.42 -14.38
N ASP A 70 -15.89 -22.33 -15.37
CA ASP A 70 -15.75 -23.26 -16.51
C ASP A 70 -14.27 -23.38 -16.92
N HIS A 71 -13.86 -24.52 -17.49
CA HIS A 71 -12.44 -24.82 -17.75
C HIS A 71 -11.77 -23.79 -18.67
N LYS A 72 -12.47 -23.30 -19.70
CA LYS A 72 -11.89 -22.36 -20.67
C LYS A 72 -11.65 -21.00 -20.03
N THR A 73 -12.61 -20.55 -19.24
CA THR A 73 -12.48 -19.28 -18.53
C THR A 73 -11.39 -19.35 -17.47
N VAL A 74 -11.32 -20.43 -16.67
CA VAL A 74 -10.23 -20.64 -15.69
C VAL A 74 -8.87 -20.58 -16.37
N THR A 75 -8.70 -21.30 -17.48
CA THR A 75 -7.47 -21.26 -18.31
C THR A 75 -7.12 -19.83 -18.73
N ARG A 76 -8.10 -19.09 -19.25
CA ARG A 76 -7.92 -17.70 -19.70
C ARG A 76 -7.48 -16.79 -18.56
N ILE A 77 -8.24 -16.75 -17.46
CA ILE A 77 -7.98 -15.80 -16.37
C ILE A 77 -6.66 -16.11 -15.66
N THR A 78 -6.25 -17.39 -15.57
CA THR A 78 -4.93 -17.74 -15.03
C THR A 78 -3.80 -17.13 -15.86
N ARG A 79 -3.87 -17.25 -17.20
CA ARG A 79 -2.89 -16.62 -18.09
C ARG A 79 -2.87 -15.10 -17.90
N GLU A 80 -4.03 -14.46 -17.97
CA GLU A 80 -4.14 -12.99 -17.88
C GLU A 80 -3.61 -12.43 -16.56
N VAL A 81 -3.90 -13.09 -15.43
CA VAL A 81 -3.41 -12.68 -14.12
C VAL A 81 -1.89 -12.74 -14.02
N VAL A 82 -1.28 -13.81 -14.52
CA VAL A 82 0.18 -13.96 -14.48
C VAL A 82 0.86 -12.94 -15.39
N GLU A 83 0.29 -12.68 -16.58
CA GLU A 83 0.76 -11.63 -17.48
C GLU A 83 0.74 -10.25 -16.79
N ASP A 84 -0.37 -9.90 -16.13
CA ASP A 84 -0.54 -8.60 -15.49
C ASP A 84 0.48 -8.38 -14.36
N PHE A 85 0.69 -9.38 -13.50
CA PHE A 85 1.72 -9.32 -12.47
C PHE A 85 3.14 -9.22 -13.05
N ALA A 86 3.44 -10.00 -14.09
CA ALA A 86 4.75 -9.95 -14.74
C ALA A 86 5.00 -8.58 -15.41
N LEU A 87 3.99 -7.96 -16.01
CA LEU A 87 4.06 -6.61 -16.58
C LEU A 87 4.47 -5.57 -15.53
N GLU A 88 4.03 -5.73 -14.28
CA GLU A 88 4.45 -4.92 -13.15
C GLU A 88 5.77 -5.33 -12.49
N ASN A 89 6.58 -6.19 -13.13
CA ASN A 89 7.84 -6.71 -12.57
C ASN A 89 7.66 -7.50 -11.27
N VAL A 90 6.54 -8.20 -11.09
CA VAL A 90 6.50 -9.32 -10.16
C VAL A 90 7.39 -10.42 -10.72
N VAL A 91 8.35 -10.85 -9.92
CA VAL A 91 9.31 -11.90 -10.28
C VAL A 91 8.96 -13.24 -9.63
N TYR A 92 8.13 -13.22 -8.58
CA TYR A 92 7.58 -14.42 -7.95
C TYR A 92 6.13 -14.18 -7.52
N LEU A 93 5.26 -15.11 -7.86
CA LEU A 93 3.83 -15.08 -7.56
C LEU A 93 3.39 -16.41 -6.92
N GLU A 94 2.84 -16.33 -5.70
CA GLU A 94 1.99 -17.40 -5.15
C GLU A 94 0.53 -17.08 -5.46
N LEU A 95 0.01 -17.70 -6.52
CA LEU A 95 -1.36 -17.54 -6.96
C LEU A 95 -2.25 -18.52 -6.19
N ARG A 96 -3.23 -17.99 -5.45
CA ARG A 96 -4.17 -18.80 -4.68
C ARG A 96 -5.52 -18.89 -5.37
N THR A 97 -6.13 -20.06 -5.30
CA THR A 97 -7.48 -20.26 -5.83
C THR A 97 -8.17 -21.42 -5.13
N THR A 98 -9.49 -21.31 -4.93
CA THR A 98 -10.32 -22.39 -4.40
C THR A 98 -10.77 -23.30 -5.54
N PRO A 99 -10.30 -24.58 -5.59
CA PRO A 99 -10.74 -25.53 -6.60
C PRO A 99 -12.25 -25.75 -6.53
N LYS A 100 -12.94 -25.57 -7.66
CA LYS A 100 -14.40 -25.66 -7.72
C LYS A 100 -14.87 -27.01 -8.23
N ARG A 101 -16.05 -27.41 -7.76
CA ARG A 101 -16.83 -28.53 -8.33
C ARG A 101 -18.11 -27.96 -8.95
N ASN A 102 -18.39 -28.36 -10.19
CA ASN A 102 -19.61 -28.04 -10.90
C ASN A 102 -20.04 -29.25 -11.75
N ASP A 103 -20.92 -30.06 -11.18
CA ASP A 103 -21.37 -31.33 -11.77
C ASP A 103 -22.09 -31.13 -13.11
N SER A 104 -22.76 -29.98 -13.32
CA SER A 104 -23.52 -29.69 -14.55
C SER A 104 -22.66 -29.60 -15.81
N ILE A 105 -21.36 -29.30 -15.64
CA ILE A 105 -20.38 -29.21 -16.72
C ILE A 105 -19.24 -30.24 -16.56
N GLY A 106 -19.41 -31.22 -15.66
CA GLY A 106 -18.40 -32.25 -15.39
C GLY A 106 -17.11 -31.71 -14.76
N MET A 107 -17.16 -30.57 -14.05
CA MET A 107 -16.00 -29.99 -13.40
C MET A 107 -15.82 -30.58 -11.99
N SER A 108 -14.72 -31.30 -11.79
CA SER A 108 -14.19 -31.65 -10.47
C SER A 108 -13.12 -30.65 -10.00
N LYS A 109 -12.80 -30.65 -8.71
CA LYS A 109 -11.67 -29.87 -8.15
C LYS A 109 -10.36 -30.10 -8.91
N ARG A 110 -10.08 -31.37 -9.26
CA ARG A 110 -8.92 -31.75 -10.08
C ARG A 110 -8.97 -31.12 -11.46
N SER A 111 -10.08 -31.26 -12.18
CA SER A 111 -10.20 -30.71 -13.54
C SER A 111 -10.17 -29.18 -13.55
N TYR A 112 -10.64 -28.51 -12.49
CA TYR A 112 -10.47 -27.07 -12.30
C TYR A 112 -8.98 -26.72 -12.21
N MET A 113 -8.22 -27.45 -11.39
CA MET A 113 -6.78 -27.21 -11.26
C MET A 113 -6.00 -27.56 -12.54
N GLU A 114 -6.42 -28.59 -13.28
CA GLU A 114 -5.85 -28.88 -14.60
C GLU A 114 -6.06 -27.72 -15.58
N ALA A 115 -7.20 -27.01 -15.52
CA ALA A 115 -7.43 -25.80 -16.29
C ALA A 115 -6.52 -24.63 -15.84
N VAL A 116 -6.24 -24.49 -14.54
CA VAL A 116 -5.24 -23.53 -14.05
C VAL A 116 -3.86 -23.86 -14.63
N ILE A 117 -3.43 -25.12 -14.59
CA ILE A 117 -2.15 -25.57 -15.16
C ILE A 117 -2.10 -25.33 -16.68
N GLU A 118 -3.19 -25.58 -17.40
CA GLU A 118 -3.28 -25.25 -18.82
C GLU A 118 -3.14 -23.74 -19.07
N GLY A 119 -3.71 -22.92 -18.18
CA GLY A 119 -3.53 -21.47 -18.18
C GLY A 119 -2.05 -21.09 -18.09
N LEU A 120 -1.32 -21.67 -17.13
CA LEU A 120 0.12 -21.45 -16.96
C LEU A 120 0.94 -21.90 -18.18
N LYS A 121 0.59 -23.03 -18.78
CA LYS A 121 1.24 -23.54 -20.02
C LYS A 121 0.96 -22.65 -21.23
N SER A 122 -0.18 -21.96 -21.26
CA SER A 122 -0.60 -21.12 -22.39
C SER A 122 0.05 -19.72 -22.41
N ILE A 123 0.78 -19.34 -21.35
CA ILE A 123 1.47 -18.05 -21.28
C ILE A 123 2.60 -18.04 -22.29
N SER A 124 2.58 -17.08 -23.22
CA SER A 124 3.64 -16.90 -24.19
C SER A 124 4.42 -15.61 -23.96
N GLU A 125 3.77 -14.58 -23.44
CA GLU A 125 4.08 -13.15 -23.36
C GLU A 125 5.28 -12.85 -22.45
N VAL A 126 5.52 -13.72 -21.47
CA VAL A 126 6.62 -13.69 -20.51
C VAL A 126 7.17 -15.10 -20.32
N ASP A 127 8.44 -15.22 -19.93
CA ASP A 127 8.99 -16.51 -19.55
C ASP A 127 8.43 -16.91 -18.18
N ILE A 128 7.91 -18.12 -18.07
CA ILE A 128 7.33 -18.64 -16.83
C ILE A 128 8.10 -19.87 -16.32
N ASP A 129 8.25 -19.95 -15.01
CA ASP A 129 8.75 -21.10 -14.29
C ASP A 129 7.74 -21.50 -13.21
N PHE A 130 6.96 -22.56 -13.47
CA PHE A 130 5.90 -23.02 -12.57
C PHE A 130 6.04 -24.47 -12.08
N VAL A 131 7.01 -25.23 -12.59
CA VAL A 131 7.22 -26.65 -12.27
C VAL A 131 8.43 -26.78 -11.35
N THR A 132 8.41 -27.74 -10.44
CA THR A 132 9.54 -28.02 -9.54
C THR A 132 10.61 -28.85 -10.28
N ALA A 133 11.89 -28.66 -9.92
CA ALA A 133 13.07 -28.92 -10.78
C ALA A 133 13.30 -30.36 -11.33
N SER A 134 12.40 -31.31 -11.08
CA SER A 134 12.49 -32.69 -11.56
C SER A 134 12.36 -32.80 -13.10
N ASP A 135 11.62 -31.87 -13.72
CA ASP A 135 11.31 -31.88 -15.16
C ASP A 135 11.79 -30.59 -15.87
N SER A 136 12.82 -29.95 -15.34
CA SER A 136 13.50 -28.84 -16.03
C SER A 136 14.25 -29.36 -17.27
N GLN A 137 13.52 -29.79 -18.30
CA GLN A 137 13.95 -29.57 -19.66
C GLN A 137 14.20 -28.08 -19.76
N LYS A 138 15.50 -27.73 -19.73
CA LYS A 138 16.02 -26.41 -20.02
C LYS A 138 15.39 -25.97 -21.33
N LEU A 139 14.31 -25.20 -21.26
CA LEU A 139 13.83 -24.43 -22.38
C LEU A 139 14.84 -23.29 -22.56
N HIS A 140 15.97 -23.64 -23.17
CA HIS A 140 16.96 -22.70 -23.66
C HIS A 140 16.33 -21.96 -24.83
N ASN A 141 15.58 -20.89 -24.54
CA ASN A 141 15.32 -19.86 -25.53
C ASN A 141 16.53 -18.92 -25.55
N VAL A 142 17.49 -19.28 -26.40
CA VAL A 142 18.45 -18.33 -26.96
C VAL A 142 17.67 -17.44 -27.92
N CYS A 143 17.37 -16.19 -27.54
CA CYS A 143 16.80 -15.21 -28.46
C CYS A 143 17.37 -13.81 -28.23
N ASP A 144 18.05 -13.31 -29.27
CA ASP A 144 18.13 -11.92 -29.73
C ASP A 144 17.74 -10.80 -28.77
N GLY A 145 18.73 -10.20 -28.10
CA GLY A 145 18.81 -8.75 -27.84
C GLY A 145 17.71 -8.03 -27.02
N ILE A 146 16.58 -8.66 -26.72
CA ILE A 146 15.45 -8.12 -25.96
C ILE A 146 15.19 -9.08 -24.80
N GLN A 147 15.55 -8.64 -23.58
CA GLN A 147 15.38 -9.44 -22.37
C GLN A 147 13.88 -9.54 -22.04
N ARG A 148 13.24 -10.68 -22.36
CA ARG A 148 11.85 -10.98 -21.98
C ARG A 148 11.74 -11.02 -20.44
N LYS A 149 10.60 -10.58 -19.89
CA LYS A 149 10.38 -10.68 -18.44
C LYS A 149 10.25 -12.15 -18.06
N LYS A 150 10.76 -12.52 -16.88
CA LYS A 150 10.60 -13.86 -16.28
C LYS A 150 9.84 -13.75 -14.97
N ILE A 151 8.87 -14.64 -14.75
CA ILE A 151 8.12 -14.78 -13.50
C ILE A 151 8.15 -16.24 -13.03
N TYR A 152 8.39 -16.44 -11.74
CA TYR A 152 8.20 -17.74 -11.09
C TYR A 152 6.79 -17.79 -10.51
N VAL A 153 6.06 -18.87 -10.76
CA VAL A 153 4.70 -19.04 -10.25
C VAL A 153 4.63 -20.30 -9.40
N ARG A 154 4.00 -20.21 -8.24
CA ARG A 154 3.60 -21.34 -7.40
C ARG A 154 2.13 -21.19 -7.05
N LEU A 155 1.50 -22.31 -6.72
CA LEU A 155 0.07 -22.38 -6.48
C LEU A 155 -0.23 -22.71 -5.02
N LEU A 156 -1.25 -22.04 -4.49
CA LEU A 156 -1.88 -22.39 -3.22
C LEU A 156 -3.32 -22.82 -3.49
N LEU A 157 -3.74 -23.96 -2.94
CA LEU A 157 -5.14 -24.36 -3.01
C LEU A 157 -5.87 -23.83 -1.77
N SER A 158 -6.85 -22.96 -2.01
CA SER A 158 -7.65 -22.38 -0.96
C SER A 158 -8.78 -23.34 -0.55
N ILE A 159 -8.94 -23.54 0.76
CA ILE A 159 -10.14 -24.10 1.37
C ILE A 159 -11.07 -22.93 1.68
N ASP A 160 -12.29 -22.96 1.15
CA ASP A 160 -13.31 -21.96 1.48
C ASP A 160 -13.97 -22.31 2.81
N ARG A 161 -14.15 -21.32 3.69
CA ARG A 161 -14.78 -21.49 5.01
C ARG A 161 -16.24 -21.98 4.97
N ARG A 162 -16.86 -22.10 3.80
CA ARG A 162 -18.16 -22.77 3.59
C ARG A 162 -18.06 -24.28 3.44
N GLU A 163 -16.86 -24.84 3.28
CA GLU A 163 -16.63 -26.26 3.05
C GLU A 163 -16.75 -27.11 4.33
N THR A 164 -16.98 -28.41 4.16
CA THR A 164 -16.86 -29.40 5.24
C THR A 164 -15.43 -29.88 5.41
N THR A 165 -15.13 -30.57 6.50
CA THR A 165 -13.82 -31.19 6.75
C THR A 165 -13.43 -32.17 5.64
N GLU A 166 -14.38 -32.96 5.13
CA GLU A 166 -14.12 -33.93 4.05
C GLU A 166 -13.75 -33.22 2.76
N SER A 167 -14.50 -32.17 2.39
CA SER A 167 -14.22 -31.36 1.20
C SER A 167 -12.88 -30.63 1.33
N ALA A 168 -12.57 -30.08 2.51
CA ALA A 168 -11.26 -29.51 2.81
C ALA A 168 -10.13 -30.55 2.65
N MET A 169 -10.34 -31.78 3.13
CA MET A 169 -9.39 -32.87 2.98
C MET A 169 -9.19 -33.30 1.51
N GLU A 170 -10.23 -33.24 0.68
CA GLU A 170 -10.09 -33.44 -0.77
C GLU A 170 -9.18 -32.38 -1.40
N THR A 171 -9.31 -31.10 -1.00
CA THR A 171 -8.42 -30.03 -1.47
C THR A 171 -6.97 -30.29 -1.06
N VAL A 172 -6.74 -30.74 0.19
CA VAL A 172 -5.38 -31.05 0.67
C VAL A 172 -4.76 -32.23 -0.08
N LYS A 173 -5.52 -33.31 -0.30
CA LYS A 173 -5.04 -34.46 -1.09
C LYS A 173 -4.72 -34.06 -2.53
N LEU A 174 -5.57 -33.23 -3.13
CA LEU A 174 -5.30 -32.69 -4.46
C LEU A 174 -4.01 -31.85 -4.49
N ALA A 175 -3.75 -31.04 -3.46
CA ALA A 175 -2.52 -30.27 -3.37
C ALA A 175 -1.27 -31.17 -3.30
N LEU A 176 -1.34 -32.26 -2.52
CA LEU A 176 -0.25 -33.26 -2.46
C LEU A 176 -0.01 -33.92 -3.81
N ASP A 177 -1.08 -34.28 -4.52
CA ASP A 177 -1.00 -34.90 -5.86
C ASP A 177 -0.47 -33.95 -6.94
N MET A 178 -0.43 -32.64 -6.70
CA MET A 178 -0.07 -31.61 -7.68
C MET A 178 1.20 -30.83 -7.30
N LYS A 179 2.01 -31.36 -6.36
CA LYS A 179 3.30 -30.75 -5.97
C LYS A 179 4.30 -30.69 -7.13
N ASP A 180 4.24 -31.66 -8.04
CA ASP A 180 5.08 -31.72 -9.24
C ASP A 180 4.82 -30.54 -10.18
N VAL A 181 3.56 -30.09 -10.28
CA VAL A 181 3.14 -28.95 -11.12
C VAL A 181 3.07 -27.62 -10.36
N GLY A 182 3.81 -27.49 -9.25
CA GLY A 182 4.05 -26.22 -8.57
C GLY A 182 3.06 -25.85 -7.45
N VAL A 183 2.24 -26.78 -6.98
CA VAL A 183 1.46 -26.56 -5.75
C VAL A 183 2.38 -26.68 -4.54
N VAL A 184 2.44 -25.64 -3.73
CA VAL A 184 3.37 -25.55 -2.57
C VAL A 184 2.66 -25.46 -1.23
N GLY A 185 1.35 -25.17 -1.21
CA GLY A 185 0.66 -24.99 0.05
C GLY A 185 -0.86 -24.86 -0.03
N ILE A 186 -1.42 -24.63 1.15
CA ILE A 186 -2.85 -24.48 1.41
C ILE A 186 -3.11 -23.10 2.02
N ASP A 187 -4.22 -22.51 1.61
CA ASP A 187 -4.81 -21.31 2.20
C ASP A 187 -6.16 -21.64 2.84
N LEU A 188 -6.50 -21.01 3.96
CA LEU A 188 -7.87 -20.98 4.49
C LEU A 188 -8.42 -19.56 4.31
N SER A 189 -9.48 -19.41 3.54
CA SER A 189 -10.06 -18.13 3.14
C SER A 189 -11.58 -18.24 2.91
N GLY A 190 -12.19 -17.25 2.27
CA GLY A 190 -13.65 -17.14 2.16
C GLY A 190 -14.23 -16.33 3.32
N ASN A 191 -15.55 -16.37 3.48
CA ASN A 191 -16.23 -15.46 4.42
C ASN A 191 -15.82 -15.72 5.88
N PRO A 192 -15.14 -14.78 6.56
CA PRO A 192 -14.64 -14.98 7.93
C PRO A 192 -15.76 -15.01 8.98
N LEU A 193 -17.00 -14.67 8.62
CA LEU A 193 -18.19 -14.83 9.45
C LEU A 193 -18.84 -16.22 9.33
N VAL A 194 -18.31 -17.08 8.46
CA VAL A 194 -18.81 -18.43 8.19
C VAL A 194 -17.77 -19.47 8.59
N GLY A 195 -18.26 -20.65 9.01
CA GLY A 195 -17.43 -21.78 9.37
C GLY A 195 -16.77 -21.63 10.74
N GLU A 196 -16.37 -22.77 11.30
CA GLU A 196 -15.71 -22.85 12.60
C GLU A 196 -14.29 -23.39 12.38
N TRP A 197 -13.29 -22.80 13.06
CA TRP A 197 -11.88 -23.24 12.98
C TRP A 197 -11.70 -24.77 13.09
N ASN A 198 -12.44 -25.39 14.01
CA ASN A 198 -12.36 -26.83 14.27
C ASN A 198 -12.79 -27.71 13.08
N THR A 199 -13.57 -27.17 12.14
CA THR A 199 -13.91 -27.86 10.89
C THR A 199 -12.69 -28.03 10.00
N PHE A 200 -11.79 -27.04 9.96
CA PHE A 200 -10.67 -26.99 9.02
C PHE A 200 -9.37 -27.50 9.63
N LEU A 201 -9.23 -27.39 10.96
CA LEU A 201 -8.05 -27.82 11.69
C LEU A 201 -7.56 -29.24 11.32
N PRO A 202 -8.41 -30.29 11.19
CA PRO A 202 -7.93 -31.62 10.82
C PRO A 202 -7.29 -31.67 9.42
N ALA A 203 -7.86 -30.96 8.44
CA ALA A 203 -7.32 -30.91 7.08
C ALA A 203 -6.02 -30.09 7.02
N LEU A 204 -5.97 -28.95 7.71
CA LEU A 204 -4.78 -28.10 7.78
C LEU A 204 -3.63 -28.80 8.52
N GLN A 205 -3.94 -29.55 9.60
CA GLN A 205 -2.95 -30.36 10.29
C GLN A 205 -2.42 -31.47 9.38
N PHE A 206 -3.31 -32.19 8.68
CA PHE A 206 -2.89 -33.21 7.72
C PHE A 206 -2.00 -32.62 6.59
N ALA A 207 -2.32 -31.44 6.08
CA ALA A 207 -1.49 -30.74 5.09
C ALA A 207 -0.08 -30.45 5.64
N LYS A 208 -0.02 -29.88 6.85
CA LYS A 208 1.24 -29.52 7.52
C LYS A 208 2.10 -30.74 7.86
N ASP A 209 1.47 -31.84 8.29
CA ASP A 209 2.15 -33.11 8.58
C ASP A 209 2.70 -33.80 7.30
N ASN A 210 2.27 -33.37 6.11
CA ASN A 210 2.73 -33.86 4.81
C ASN A 210 3.53 -32.79 4.02
N ASP A 211 4.20 -31.90 4.75
CA ASP A 211 5.12 -30.89 4.19
C ASP A 211 4.49 -29.94 3.15
N LEU A 212 3.19 -29.65 3.28
CA LEU A 212 2.59 -28.48 2.61
C LEU A 212 2.73 -27.27 3.51
N TYR A 213 3.09 -26.14 2.90
CA TYR A 213 3.06 -24.86 3.57
C TYR A 213 1.61 -24.40 3.80
N ILE A 214 1.40 -23.58 4.82
CA ILE A 214 0.07 -23.14 5.25
C ILE A 214 0.08 -21.63 5.46
N THR A 215 -0.82 -20.93 4.81
CA THR A 215 -1.17 -19.54 5.13
C THR A 215 -2.64 -19.48 5.54
N LEU A 216 -2.99 -18.59 6.48
CA LEU A 216 -4.35 -18.46 7.00
C LEU A 216 -4.81 -17.02 6.93
N HIS A 217 -5.98 -16.76 6.36
CA HIS A 217 -6.67 -15.50 6.60
C HIS A 217 -7.06 -15.44 8.07
N CYS A 218 -6.54 -14.47 8.81
CA CYS A 218 -6.65 -14.42 10.27
C CYS A 218 -6.96 -13.00 10.73
N GLY A 219 -7.98 -12.87 11.59
CA GLY A 219 -8.34 -11.58 12.18
C GLY A 219 -8.89 -10.54 11.19
N GLU A 220 -9.55 -10.95 10.11
CA GLU A 220 -10.32 -10.06 9.23
C GLU A 220 -11.57 -9.48 9.91
N VAL A 221 -12.06 -10.16 10.96
CA VAL A 221 -13.17 -9.73 11.83
C VAL A 221 -12.80 -9.98 13.30
N PRO A 222 -13.45 -9.33 14.28
CA PRO A 222 -13.19 -9.60 15.69
C PRO A 222 -13.56 -11.04 16.09
N ASN A 223 -12.55 -11.90 16.30
CA ASN A 223 -12.74 -13.26 16.82
C ASN A 223 -11.53 -13.72 17.65
N PRO A 224 -11.42 -13.32 18.93
CA PRO A 224 -10.22 -13.58 19.73
C PRO A 224 -9.88 -15.06 19.90
N LYS A 225 -10.90 -15.93 20.03
CA LYS A 225 -10.68 -17.38 20.21
C LYS A 225 -10.11 -18.02 18.95
N GLU A 226 -10.62 -17.63 17.79
CA GLU A 226 -10.11 -18.14 16.51
C GLU A 226 -8.72 -17.60 16.20
N ILE A 227 -8.48 -16.31 16.40
CA ILE A 227 -7.16 -15.70 16.22
C ILE A 227 -6.13 -16.43 17.07
N GLU A 228 -6.45 -16.66 18.35
CA GLU A 228 -5.56 -17.37 19.25
C GLU A 228 -5.27 -18.80 18.77
N ALA A 229 -6.31 -19.56 18.39
CA ALA A 229 -6.18 -20.93 17.92
C ALA A 229 -5.39 -21.03 16.60
N MET A 230 -5.60 -20.09 15.68
CA MET A 230 -4.83 -19.99 14.44
C MET A 230 -3.36 -19.69 14.71
N LEU A 231 -3.04 -18.80 15.66
CA LEU A 231 -1.64 -18.52 16.04
C LEU A 231 -0.99 -19.71 16.74
N ASP A 232 -1.71 -20.43 17.60
CA ASP A 232 -1.20 -21.63 18.29
C ASP A 232 -0.95 -22.81 17.34
N PHE A 233 -1.68 -22.87 16.21
CA PHE A 233 -1.39 -23.79 15.11
C PHE A 233 -0.05 -23.50 14.42
N LYS A 234 0.47 -22.27 14.54
CA LYS A 234 1.72 -21.79 13.93
C LYS A 234 1.74 -22.01 12.41
N PRO A 235 0.84 -21.35 11.66
CA PRO A 235 0.93 -21.37 10.20
C PRO A 235 2.24 -20.75 9.75
N HIS A 236 2.62 -21.02 8.50
CA HIS A 236 3.85 -20.50 7.94
C HIS A 236 3.73 -19.01 7.59
N ARG A 237 2.52 -18.52 7.32
CA ARG A 237 2.15 -17.09 7.19
C ARG A 237 0.71 -16.85 7.67
N VAL A 238 0.35 -15.59 7.88
CA VAL A 238 -1.04 -15.15 8.07
C VAL A 238 -1.36 -13.99 7.13
N GLY A 239 -2.61 -13.91 6.67
CA GLY A 239 -3.15 -12.78 5.91
C GLY A 239 -3.97 -11.83 6.78
N HIS A 240 -3.90 -10.54 6.45
CA HIS A 240 -4.66 -9.43 7.03
C HIS A 240 -4.30 -9.03 8.46
N ALA A 241 -4.67 -9.81 9.50
CA ALA A 241 -4.45 -9.47 10.91
C ALA A 241 -5.06 -8.12 11.38
N CYS A 242 -6.22 -7.71 10.84
CA CYS A 242 -6.82 -6.40 11.10
C CYS A 242 -7.28 -6.19 12.56
N TYR A 243 -7.86 -7.22 13.18
CA TYR A 243 -8.51 -7.14 14.50
C TYR A 243 -7.70 -7.79 15.63
N PHE A 244 -6.39 -7.91 15.46
CA PHE A 244 -5.49 -8.41 16.50
C PHE A 244 -5.41 -7.46 17.70
N LYS A 245 -5.38 -8.03 18.90
CA LYS A 245 -5.11 -7.35 20.16
C LYS A 245 -3.65 -7.47 20.57
N ASP A 246 -3.28 -6.81 21.67
CA ASP A 246 -1.91 -6.82 22.18
C ASP A 246 -1.40 -8.23 22.50
N GLU A 247 -2.25 -9.12 23.03
CA GLU A 247 -1.91 -10.53 23.26
C GLU A 247 -1.58 -11.27 21.93
N ASP A 248 -2.37 -11.02 20.89
CA ASP A 248 -2.21 -11.63 19.57
C ASP A 248 -0.93 -11.13 18.89
N TRP A 249 -0.67 -9.82 18.93
CA TRP A 249 0.55 -9.21 18.40
C TRP A 249 1.80 -9.72 19.12
N THR A 250 1.73 -9.89 20.44
CA THR A 250 2.83 -10.44 21.24
C THR A 250 3.13 -11.89 20.82
N LYS A 251 2.09 -12.72 20.68
CA LYS A 251 2.21 -14.13 20.27
C LYS A 251 2.75 -14.24 18.83
N LEU A 252 2.19 -13.48 17.88
CA LEU A 252 2.62 -13.43 16.47
C LEU A 252 4.11 -13.05 16.35
N LYS A 253 4.54 -11.99 17.04
CA LYS A 253 5.93 -11.51 17.02
C LYS A 253 6.89 -12.54 17.62
N SER A 254 6.48 -13.22 18.69
CA SER A 254 7.23 -14.32 19.31
C SER A 254 7.40 -15.50 18.36
N PHE A 255 6.34 -15.88 17.64
CA PHE A 255 6.37 -16.98 16.67
C PHE A 255 6.99 -16.60 15.32
N ARG A 256 7.29 -15.31 15.09
CA ARG A 256 7.91 -14.79 13.86
C ARG A 256 7.15 -15.14 12.58
N ILE A 257 5.83 -15.29 12.67
CA ILE A 257 4.96 -15.63 11.54
C ILE A 257 4.81 -14.40 10.62
N PRO A 258 5.24 -14.44 9.35
CA PRO A 258 5.07 -13.33 8.41
C PRO A 258 3.61 -12.96 8.19
N VAL A 259 3.36 -11.66 7.97
CA VAL A 259 2.04 -11.11 7.67
C VAL A 259 1.95 -10.67 6.21
N GLU A 260 0.99 -11.22 5.48
CA GLU A 260 0.57 -10.77 4.15
C GLU A 260 -0.33 -9.53 4.33
N ILE A 261 0.19 -8.35 4.00
CA ILE A 261 -0.44 -7.04 4.21
C ILE A 261 -1.17 -6.59 2.95
N CYS A 262 -2.47 -6.37 3.07
CA CYS A 262 -3.35 -6.02 1.95
C CYS A 262 -3.96 -4.62 2.17
N LEU A 263 -3.20 -3.57 1.90
CA LEU A 263 -3.55 -2.20 2.30
C LEU A 263 -4.87 -1.72 1.67
N SER A 264 -4.96 -1.72 0.34
CA SER A 264 -6.18 -1.27 -0.35
C SER A 264 -7.40 -2.09 0.05
N SER A 265 -7.26 -3.42 0.11
CA SER A 265 -8.30 -4.34 0.59
C SER A 265 -8.81 -3.93 1.97
N ASN A 266 -7.92 -3.81 2.97
CA ASN A 266 -8.29 -3.51 4.35
C ASN A 266 -9.00 -2.16 4.53
N ILE A 267 -8.65 -1.16 3.71
CA ILE A 267 -9.33 0.14 3.73
C ILE A 267 -10.70 0.06 3.07
N ILE A 268 -10.78 -0.57 1.91
CA ILE A 268 -12.01 -0.65 1.12
C ILE A 268 -13.07 -1.49 1.83
N THR A 269 -12.66 -2.61 2.45
CA THR A 269 -13.55 -3.48 3.24
C THR A 269 -13.92 -2.88 4.60
N LYS A 270 -13.29 -1.76 4.98
CA LYS A 270 -13.45 -1.05 6.27
C LYS A 270 -12.95 -1.84 7.48
N SER A 271 -12.09 -2.84 7.28
CA SER A 271 -11.43 -3.56 8.36
C SER A 271 -10.40 -2.68 9.08
N ILE A 272 -9.81 -1.71 8.37
CA ILE A 272 -8.95 -0.66 8.93
C ILE A 272 -9.47 0.71 8.46
N SER A 273 -9.52 1.71 9.34
CA SER A 273 -10.18 2.99 9.01
C SER A 273 -9.36 3.95 8.15
N SER A 274 -8.02 3.85 8.19
CA SER A 274 -7.11 4.64 7.35
C SER A 274 -5.74 3.98 7.25
N ILE A 275 -4.99 4.28 6.18
CA ILE A 275 -3.65 3.71 5.98
C ILE A 275 -2.70 4.17 7.08
N ASP A 276 -2.85 5.40 7.57
CA ASP A 276 -1.96 6.00 8.58
C ASP A 276 -1.97 5.25 9.93
N ILE A 277 -3.05 4.52 10.24
CA ILE A 277 -3.17 3.70 11.45
C ILE A 277 -2.94 2.20 11.20
N HIS A 278 -2.60 1.81 9.97
CA HIS A 278 -2.47 0.41 9.61
C HIS A 278 -1.33 -0.24 10.42
N HIS A 279 -1.55 -1.47 10.89
CA HIS A 279 -0.57 -2.24 11.66
C HIS A 279 0.72 -2.56 10.88
N PHE A 280 0.78 -2.22 9.58
CA PHE A 280 2.00 -2.27 8.78
C PHE A 280 3.12 -1.46 9.45
N ALA A 281 2.81 -0.25 9.94
CA ALA A 281 3.81 0.64 10.51
C ALA A 281 4.46 0.04 11.77
N ASP A 282 3.64 -0.57 12.63
CA ASP A 282 4.10 -1.23 13.85
C ASP A 282 4.98 -2.45 13.53
N LEU A 283 4.53 -3.31 12.61
CA LEU A 283 5.29 -4.49 12.18
C LEU A 283 6.62 -4.08 11.52
N TYR A 284 6.60 -3.07 10.66
CA TYR A 284 7.80 -2.55 9.99
C TYR A 284 8.80 -2.00 11.02
N LYS A 285 8.35 -1.17 11.96
CA LYS A 285 9.17 -0.62 13.04
C LYS A 285 9.74 -1.71 13.95
N ALA A 286 8.96 -2.75 14.23
CA ALA A 286 9.37 -3.89 15.02
C ALA A 286 10.30 -4.88 14.27
N LYS A 287 10.59 -4.63 12.98
CA LYS A 287 11.33 -5.57 12.10
C LYS A 287 10.69 -6.97 12.08
N HIS A 288 9.36 -7.00 12.16
CA HIS A 288 8.57 -8.21 11.97
C HIS A 288 8.42 -8.50 10.47
N PRO A 289 8.54 -9.76 10.01
CA PRO A 289 8.38 -10.08 8.61
C PRO A 289 6.98 -9.73 8.13
N LEU A 290 6.91 -8.94 7.07
CA LEU A 290 5.68 -8.54 6.42
C LEU A 290 5.90 -8.43 4.92
N ILE A 291 4.85 -8.64 4.13
CA ILE A 291 4.89 -8.62 2.68
C ILE A 291 3.68 -7.83 2.19
N LEU A 292 3.89 -6.79 1.38
CA LEU A 292 2.80 -6.08 0.71
C LEU A 292 2.23 -6.98 -0.39
N CYS A 293 0.91 -7.14 -0.40
CA CYS A 293 0.17 -8.00 -1.31
C CYS A 293 -1.08 -7.28 -1.82
N THR A 294 -1.61 -7.72 -2.96
CA THR A 294 -2.79 -7.12 -3.60
C THR A 294 -4.12 -7.64 -3.09
N ASP A 295 -4.16 -8.86 -2.57
CA ASP A 295 -5.37 -9.62 -2.25
C ASP A 295 -6.20 -9.94 -3.50
N ASP A 296 -6.99 -8.99 -3.96
CA ASP A 296 -7.87 -9.10 -5.12
C ASP A 296 -7.72 -7.85 -5.99
N PHE A 297 -6.69 -7.79 -6.84
CA PHE A 297 -6.36 -6.54 -7.52
C PHE A 297 -7.47 -6.05 -8.46
N GLY A 298 -8.25 -6.96 -9.05
CA GLY A 298 -9.41 -6.62 -9.89
C GLY A 298 -10.55 -6.08 -9.04
N VAL A 299 -10.93 -6.81 -7.99
CA VAL A 299 -12.00 -6.40 -7.06
C VAL A 299 -11.66 -5.09 -6.37
N PHE A 300 -10.43 -4.84 -5.95
CA PHE A 300 -10.06 -3.60 -5.26
C PHE A 300 -9.52 -2.51 -6.21
N SER A 301 -9.52 -2.77 -7.52
CA SER A 301 -9.05 -1.83 -8.54
C SER A 301 -7.67 -1.24 -8.19
N THR A 302 -6.75 -2.11 -7.78
CA THR A 302 -5.39 -1.77 -7.39
C THR A 302 -4.38 -2.56 -8.22
N THR A 303 -3.09 -2.35 -7.95
CA THR A 303 -1.99 -3.16 -8.49
C THR A 303 -0.91 -3.29 -7.42
N ILE A 304 0.00 -4.26 -7.54
CA ILE A 304 1.04 -4.41 -6.51
C ILE A 304 1.95 -3.18 -6.47
N SER A 305 2.18 -2.53 -7.61
CA SER A 305 2.94 -1.27 -7.65
C SER A 305 2.21 -0.14 -6.89
N ASN A 306 0.88 -0.12 -6.94
CA ASN A 306 0.08 0.83 -6.16
C ASN A 306 0.15 0.53 -4.66
N GLU A 307 0.11 -0.73 -4.23
CA GLU A 307 0.25 -1.09 -2.80
C GLU A 307 1.59 -0.61 -2.22
N TYR A 308 2.68 -0.80 -2.97
CA TYR A 308 3.99 -0.22 -2.61
C TYR A 308 3.96 1.31 -2.60
N ALA A 309 3.29 1.95 -3.55
CA ALA A 309 3.16 3.41 -3.58
C ALA A 309 2.34 3.97 -2.42
N LEU A 310 1.34 3.23 -1.93
CA LEU A 310 0.58 3.57 -0.73
C LEU A 310 1.47 3.48 0.50
N ALA A 311 2.20 2.37 0.68
CA ALA A 311 3.12 2.20 1.80
C ALA A 311 4.23 3.26 1.81
N VAL A 312 4.85 3.54 0.66
CA VAL A 312 5.88 4.57 0.51
C VAL A 312 5.36 5.96 0.91
N ARG A 313 4.16 6.33 0.45
CA ARG A 313 3.58 7.65 0.76
C ARG A 313 3.16 7.78 2.22
N ALA A 314 2.50 6.76 2.76
CA ALA A 314 1.95 6.80 4.13
C ALA A 314 3.03 6.70 5.20
N PHE A 315 4.08 5.89 4.96
CA PHE A 315 5.11 5.60 5.96
C PHE A 315 6.48 6.20 5.64
N GLY A 316 6.59 7.03 4.60
CA GLY A 316 7.79 7.80 4.29
C GLY A 316 9.01 6.98 3.87
N LEU A 317 8.81 5.79 3.29
CA LEU A 317 9.90 4.87 2.94
C LEU A 317 10.76 5.40 1.79
N GLY A 318 12.07 5.46 2.00
CA GLY A 318 13.04 5.75 0.94
C GLY A 318 13.23 4.56 -0.02
N LYS A 319 13.79 4.80 -1.21
CA LYS A 319 14.00 3.74 -2.23
C LYS A 319 14.77 2.52 -1.69
N THR A 320 15.82 2.76 -0.91
CA THR A 320 16.64 1.68 -0.32
C THR A 320 15.84 0.84 0.67
N GLU A 321 15.01 1.48 1.49
CA GLU A 321 14.14 0.83 2.46
C GLU A 321 13.05 0.02 1.77
N THR A 322 12.40 0.61 0.76
CA THR A 322 11.40 -0.10 -0.05
C THR A 322 11.99 -1.29 -0.80
N PHE A 323 13.21 -1.16 -1.34
CA PHE A 323 13.92 -2.26 -1.98
C PHE A 323 14.25 -3.37 -0.98
N ALA A 324 14.71 -3.01 0.22
CA ALA A 324 14.97 -3.98 1.28
C ALA A 324 13.69 -4.71 1.71
N LEU A 325 12.58 -3.98 1.86
CA LEU A 325 11.27 -4.54 2.17
C LEU A 325 10.83 -5.57 1.11
N ALA A 326 10.89 -5.20 -0.17
CA ALA A 326 10.55 -6.12 -1.26
C ALA A 326 11.44 -7.38 -1.26
N ARG A 327 12.74 -7.22 -0.99
CA ARG A 327 13.69 -8.34 -0.91
C ARG A 327 13.42 -9.27 0.26
N THR A 328 12.98 -8.74 1.42
CA THR A 328 12.72 -9.58 2.61
C THR A 328 11.58 -10.58 2.42
N ALA A 329 10.71 -10.36 1.43
CA ALA A 329 9.64 -11.31 1.10
C ALA A 329 10.16 -12.66 0.59
N ILE A 330 11.40 -12.75 0.08
CA ILE A 330 11.99 -14.01 -0.43
C ILE A 330 11.92 -15.13 0.61
N ASP A 331 12.28 -14.84 1.86
CA ASP A 331 12.35 -15.86 2.91
C ASP A 331 10.96 -16.26 3.42
N ALA A 332 9.92 -15.48 3.09
CA ALA A 332 8.52 -15.81 3.37
C ALA A 332 7.85 -16.62 2.25
N THR A 333 8.49 -16.75 1.08
CA THR A 333 7.97 -17.60 0.00
C THR A 333 7.93 -19.08 0.43
N PHE A 334 6.96 -19.81 -0.09
CA PHE A 334 6.85 -21.27 0.00
C PHE A 334 7.60 -21.98 -1.13
N ALA A 335 8.41 -21.24 -1.89
CA ALA A 335 9.25 -21.77 -2.94
C ALA A 335 10.36 -22.66 -2.39
N GLU A 336 10.86 -23.53 -3.26
CA GLU A 336 12.05 -24.34 -3.04
C GLU A 336 13.30 -23.45 -2.92
N ASP A 337 14.33 -23.96 -2.26
CA ASP A 337 15.54 -23.19 -1.98
C ASP A 337 16.26 -22.72 -3.26
N GLU A 338 16.19 -23.50 -4.33
CA GLU A 338 16.72 -23.15 -5.64
C GLU A 338 16.06 -21.89 -6.20
N VAL A 339 14.73 -21.79 -6.11
CA VAL A 339 13.98 -20.60 -6.54
C VAL A 339 14.32 -19.43 -5.64
N LYS A 340 14.38 -19.62 -4.31
CA LYS A 340 14.79 -18.56 -3.37
C LYS A 340 16.18 -18.02 -3.70
N GLN A 341 17.13 -18.87 -4.08
CA GLN A 341 18.45 -18.45 -4.55
C GLN A 341 18.38 -17.63 -5.85
N GLN A 342 17.57 -18.05 -6.83
CA GLN A 342 17.36 -17.26 -8.05
C GLN A 342 16.75 -15.89 -7.76
N LEU A 343 15.78 -15.82 -6.84
CA LEU A 343 15.20 -14.54 -6.43
C LEU A 343 16.25 -13.64 -5.77
N ARG A 344 17.11 -14.18 -4.90
CA ARG A 344 18.22 -13.40 -4.31
C ARG A 344 19.13 -12.80 -5.38
N LEU A 345 19.49 -13.57 -6.41
CA LEU A 345 20.29 -13.10 -7.54
C LEU A 345 19.58 -12.00 -8.37
N ILE A 346 18.28 -12.15 -8.60
CA ILE A 346 17.46 -11.14 -9.30
C ILE A 346 17.48 -9.82 -8.53
N PHE A 347 17.22 -9.87 -7.22
CA PHE A 347 17.26 -8.67 -6.38
C PHE A 347 18.67 -8.06 -6.33
N GLU A 348 19.71 -8.86 -6.10
CA GLU A 348 21.10 -8.39 -6.08
C GLU A 348 21.49 -7.69 -7.39
N SER A 349 21.06 -8.22 -8.54
CA SER A 349 21.29 -7.63 -9.86
C SER A 349 20.54 -6.30 -10.07
N ALA A 350 19.37 -6.13 -9.44
CA ALA A 350 18.57 -4.91 -9.52
C ALA A 350 19.07 -3.80 -8.58
N SER A 351 19.77 -4.15 -7.50
CA SER A 351 20.21 -3.20 -6.47
C SER A 351 21.08 -2.04 -7.02
N PRO A 352 22.13 -2.26 -7.83
CA PRO A 352 22.93 -1.16 -8.39
C PRO A 352 22.13 -0.25 -9.32
N ARG A 353 21.21 -0.80 -10.12
CA ARG A 353 20.42 -0.04 -11.10
C ARG A 353 19.44 0.93 -10.42
N LEU A 354 18.81 0.47 -9.33
CA LEU A 354 17.88 1.29 -8.55
C LEU A 354 18.61 2.35 -7.70
N LEU A 355 19.84 2.04 -7.25
CA LEU A 355 20.69 3.00 -6.53
C LEU A 355 21.37 4.01 -7.47
N HIS A 356 21.76 3.63 -8.70
CA HIS A 356 22.34 4.57 -9.70
C HIS A 356 21.32 5.51 -10.34
N LEU A 357 20.04 5.12 -10.42
CA LEU A 357 18.94 6.02 -10.78
C LEU A 357 18.79 7.21 -9.80
N CYS A 358 19.46 7.20 -8.65
CA CYS A 358 19.56 8.34 -7.72
C CYS A 358 20.66 9.33 -8.11
N ILE A 359 21.66 8.93 -8.89
CA ILE A 359 22.84 9.74 -9.22
C ILE A 359 22.70 10.39 -10.61
N GLY A 360 21.83 9.84 -11.48
CA GLY A 360 21.64 10.28 -12.86
C GLY A 360 21.03 11.68 -13.08
N ALA A 361 20.52 12.34 -12.02
CA ALA A 361 20.07 13.73 -12.11
C ALA A 361 21.15 14.75 -11.69
N GLU A 362 22.10 14.37 -10.83
CA GLU A 362 23.18 15.26 -10.35
C GLU A 362 24.50 15.10 -11.13
N THR A 363 24.78 13.93 -11.72
CA THR A 363 26.05 13.69 -12.43
C THR A 363 26.08 14.15 -13.89
N ALA A 364 24.93 14.48 -14.49
CA ALA A 364 24.89 15.04 -15.84
C ALA A 364 25.48 16.48 -15.92
N LEU A 365 25.59 17.18 -14.78
CA LEU A 365 26.21 18.50 -14.71
C LEU A 365 27.74 18.41 -14.47
N ASN A 366 28.21 17.42 -13.71
CA ASN A 366 29.63 17.29 -13.36
C ASN A 366 30.47 16.63 -14.48
N LEU A 367 29.89 15.73 -15.29
CA LEU A 367 30.59 15.11 -16.41
C LEU A 367 30.76 16.03 -17.64
N ARG A 368 30.11 17.21 -17.65
CA ARG A 368 30.32 18.26 -18.66
C ARG A 368 31.39 19.28 -18.27
N LEU A 369 31.76 19.37 -16.98
CA LEU A 369 32.74 20.32 -16.48
C LEU A 369 34.16 19.73 -16.38
N ASP A 370 34.30 18.41 -16.21
CA ASP A 370 35.63 17.76 -16.19
C ASP A 370 36.24 17.56 -17.59
N ARG A 371 35.43 17.57 -18.65
CA ARG A 371 35.93 17.57 -20.05
C ARG A 371 36.45 18.93 -20.52
N ILE A 372 36.16 20.02 -19.81
CA ILE A 372 36.65 21.37 -20.15
C ILE A 372 37.88 21.72 -19.30
N ARG A 373 38.12 21.04 -18.17
CA ARG A 373 39.20 21.35 -17.22
C ARG A 373 40.55 20.70 -17.53
N ASN A 374 40.64 19.82 -18.54
CA ASN A 374 41.85 19.03 -18.83
C ASN A 374 42.42 19.17 -20.25
N ARG A 375 42.19 20.31 -20.91
CA ARG A 375 42.98 20.74 -22.09
C ARG A 375 43.68 22.06 -21.78
N ASN A 376 44.95 21.96 -21.39
CA ASN A 376 46.08 22.81 -21.80
C ASN A 376 47.14 22.88 -20.69
N ARG A 377 48.11 21.95 -20.74
CA ARG A 377 49.46 22.20 -20.24
C ARG A 377 50.36 22.58 -21.43
N PHE A 378 51.01 23.73 -21.26
CA PHE A 378 51.93 24.49 -22.11
C PHE A 378 53.05 23.72 -22.86
N PRO A 379 53.73 24.36 -23.85
CA PRO A 379 55.00 25.04 -23.52
C PRO A 379 55.30 26.39 -24.23
N ARG A 380 55.94 27.29 -23.43
CA ARG A 380 57.05 28.23 -23.71
C ARG A 380 56.89 29.54 -24.54
N GLN A 381 57.26 30.63 -23.84
CA GLN A 381 58.14 31.79 -24.19
C GLN A 381 57.72 32.83 -25.24
N LEU A 382 57.57 34.10 -24.80
CA LEU A 382 58.28 35.32 -25.25
C LEU A 382 57.45 36.61 -24.97
N GLY A 383 58.14 37.66 -24.51
CA GLY A 383 57.89 39.04 -24.98
C GLY A 383 56.95 39.96 -24.20
N LEU A 384 57.56 40.88 -23.45
CA LEU A 384 57.18 42.28 -23.18
C LEU A 384 55.99 42.87 -23.99
N GLN A 385 54.99 43.46 -23.32
CA GLN A 385 54.75 44.91 -23.29
C GLN A 385 53.45 45.30 -22.57
N SER A 386 53.56 46.46 -21.92
CA SER A 386 52.56 47.33 -21.29
C SER A 386 51.20 47.47 -22.00
N VAL A 387 50.10 47.44 -21.24
CA VAL A 387 49.06 48.47 -21.30
C VAL A 387 48.48 48.65 -19.89
N VAL A 388 48.67 49.86 -19.36
CA VAL A 388 47.93 50.43 -18.24
C VAL A 388 46.68 51.08 -18.82
N SER A 389 45.50 50.77 -18.27
CA SER A 389 44.42 51.77 -18.13
C SER A 389 43.26 51.23 -17.28
N ASN A 390 43.03 51.95 -16.18
CA ASN A 390 41.76 52.35 -15.57
C ASN A 390 40.83 51.22 -15.07
N VAL A 391 40.83 50.97 -13.75
CA VAL A 391 40.03 51.69 -12.73
C VAL A 391 38.54 51.47 -12.96
N ASP A 392 37.98 50.54 -12.19
CA ASP A 392 36.87 50.89 -11.31
C ASP A 392 37.03 50.20 -9.95
N ARG A 393 36.81 51.01 -8.91
CA ARG A 393 36.91 50.70 -7.50
C ARG A 393 35.58 50.17 -6.96
N ASN A 394 35.70 49.44 -5.86
CA ASN A 394 34.67 49.10 -4.87
C ASN A 394 33.67 48.01 -5.31
N ASP A 395 33.24 47.06 -4.47
CA ASP A 395 33.39 46.90 -3.04
C ASP A 395 33.26 45.41 -2.70
N SER A 396 34.07 44.96 -1.77
CA SER A 396 33.85 43.74 -1.00
C SER A 396 32.57 43.88 -0.16
N LYS A 397 31.51 43.11 -0.43
CA LYS A 397 30.43 42.81 0.54
C LYS A 397 29.55 41.62 0.13
N GLU A 398 29.53 40.64 1.03
CA GLU A 398 28.42 39.73 1.38
C GLU A 398 27.85 38.76 0.35
N GLU A 399 28.46 37.57 0.30
CA GLU A 399 27.90 36.37 -0.32
C GLU A 399 27.01 35.57 0.67
N ASN A 400 26.18 36.27 1.46
CA ASN A 400 25.19 35.66 2.37
C ASN A 400 23.73 35.91 1.93
N GLY A 401 23.51 36.59 0.80
CA GLY A 401 22.19 37.04 0.35
C GLY A 401 21.42 36.09 -0.59
N GLY A 402 22.04 35.00 -1.05
CA GLY A 402 21.43 34.09 -2.04
C GLY A 402 20.47 33.06 -1.46
N ILE A 403 20.71 32.60 -0.23
CA ILE A 403 19.87 31.57 0.41
C ILE A 403 18.59 32.20 0.98
N VAL A 404 18.69 33.37 1.61
CA VAL A 404 17.54 34.05 2.26
C VAL A 404 16.49 34.51 1.25
N LYS A 405 16.89 34.89 0.03
CA LYS A 405 15.94 35.34 -1.02
C LYS A 405 15.08 34.20 -1.60
N ASN A 406 15.49 32.94 -1.46
CA ASN A 406 14.68 31.79 -1.88
C ASN A 406 13.74 31.27 -0.78
N PHE A 407 13.98 31.62 0.50
CA PHE A 407 13.08 31.26 1.60
C PHE A 407 11.88 32.22 1.72
N VAL A 408 12.08 33.50 1.44
CA VAL A 408 11.06 34.55 1.59
C VAL A 408 10.57 35.01 0.22
N ASN A 409 9.69 34.23 -0.40
CA ASN A 409 8.88 34.70 -1.52
C ASN A 409 7.53 35.23 -1.00
N VAL A 410 6.87 36.08 -1.79
CA VAL A 410 5.64 36.76 -1.35
C VAL A 410 4.54 35.78 -0.91
N PRO A 411 4.28 34.65 -1.63
CA PRO A 411 3.34 33.64 -1.16
C PRO A 411 3.70 33.05 0.22
N ASN A 412 4.95 32.63 0.43
CA ASN A 412 5.37 32.07 1.72
C ASN A 412 5.22 33.10 2.87
N LEU A 413 5.43 34.39 2.61
CA LEU A 413 5.26 35.44 3.62
C LEU A 413 3.79 35.61 4.02
N ILE A 414 2.87 35.47 3.06
CA ILE A 414 1.43 35.51 3.32
C ILE A 414 1.01 34.31 4.19
N SER A 415 1.52 33.11 3.88
CA SER A 415 1.25 31.90 4.68
C SER A 415 1.87 31.96 6.08
N MET A 416 3.06 32.54 6.23
CA MET A 416 3.65 32.82 7.54
C MET A 416 2.81 33.81 8.36
N ALA A 417 2.24 34.83 7.72
CA ALA A 417 1.35 35.78 8.39
C ALA A 417 0.05 35.10 8.89
N ARG A 418 -0.49 34.15 8.12
CA ARG A 418 -1.64 33.32 8.54
C ARG A 418 -1.33 32.43 9.74
N LEU A 419 -0.12 31.87 9.80
CA LEU A 419 0.32 31.06 10.93
C LEU A 419 0.37 31.88 12.24
N VAL A 420 0.75 33.16 12.15
CA VAL A 420 0.76 34.10 13.29
C VAL A 420 -0.65 34.62 13.63
N SER A 421 -1.56 34.71 12.65
CA SER A 421 -2.91 35.21 12.89
C SER A 421 -3.77 34.24 13.73
N GLY A 422 -3.52 32.93 13.67
CA GLY A 422 -4.21 31.93 14.49
C GLY A 422 -4.19 32.22 16.00
N PRO A 423 -3.01 32.32 16.63
CA PRO A 423 -2.88 32.72 18.03
C PRO A 423 -3.45 34.11 18.35
N ALA A 424 -3.32 35.09 17.44
CA ALA A 424 -3.89 36.43 17.63
C ALA A 424 -5.43 36.39 17.66
N LEU A 425 -6.05 35.61 16.79
CA LEU A 425 -7.50 35.40 16.75
C LEU A 425 -7.99 34.63 17.97
N TRP A 426 -7.23 33.63 18.43
CA TRP A 426 -7.51 32.97 19.71
C TRP A 426 -7.57 33.99 20.85
N TRP A 427 -6.58 34.87 20.94
CA TRP A 427 -6.51 35.89 21.97
C TRP A 427 -7.70 36.87 21.88
N MET A 428 -8.09 37.31 20.68
CA MET A 428 -9.25 38.17 20.48
C MET A 428 -10.57 37.51 20.90
N ILE A 429 -10.80 36.25 20.49
CA ILE A 429 -11.99 35.47 20.89
C ILE A 429 -11.99 35.26 22.41
N SER A 430 -10.82 35.01 23.00
CA SER A 430 -10.64 34.83 24.44
C SER A 430 -10.99 36.09 25.24
N ASN A 431 -10.78 37.28 24.67
CA ASN A 431 -11.11 38.57 25.26
C ASN A 431 -12.50 39.10 24.84
N LYS A 432 -13.35 38.26 24.26
CA LYS A 432 -14.71 38.62 23.78
C LYS A 432 -14.73 39.72 22.71
N MET A 433 -13.62 39.93 21.99
CA MET A 433 -13.50 40.89 20.90
C MET A 433 -14.01 40.28 19.58
N TYR A 434 -15.27 39.84 19.55
CA TYR A 434 -15.79 39.00 18.46
C TYR A 434 -15.85 39.72 17.11
N THR A 435 -16.19 41.01 17.08
CA THR A 435 -16.20 41.80 15.84
C THR A 435 -14.80 41.89 15.23
N SER A 436 -13.78 42.15 16.04
CA SER A 436 -12.38 42.20 15.59
C SER A 436 -11.87 40.82 15.16
N ALA A 437 -12.25 39.76 15.89
CA ALA A 437 -11.91 38.39 15.52
C ALA A 437 -12.57 37.97 14.20
N PHE A 438 -13.82 38.35 13.97
CA PHE A 438 -14.54 38.08 12.72
C PHE A 438 -13.88 38.77 11.54
N VAL A 439 -13.53 40.06 11.69
CA VAL A 439 -12.80 40.82 10.66
C VAL A 439 -11.42 40.21 10.40
N GLY A 440 -10.68 39.83 11.44
CA GLY A 440 -9.36 39.20 11.30
C GLY A 440 -9.42 37.81 10.66
N LEU A 441 -10.47 37.04 10.93
CA LEU A 441 -10.73 35.76 10.28
C LEU A 441 -11.06 35.93 8.79
N ALA A 442 -11.89 36.91 8.45
CA ALA A 442 -12.21 37.25 7.06
C ALA A 442 -10.96 37.69 6.27
N ILE A 443 -10.09 38.51 6.89
CA ILE A 443 -8.81 38.90 6.29
C ILE A 443 -7.89 37.69 6.10
N SER A 444 -7.81 36.81 7.10
CA SER A 444 -6.97 35.59 7.02
C SER A 444 -7.49 34.62 5.95
N GLY A 445 -8.81 34.46 5.81
CA GLY A 445 -9.42 33.67 4.73
C GLY A 445 -9.22 34.28 3.35
N ALA A 446 -9.26 35.61 3.22
CA ALA A 446 -8.95 36.29 1.96
C ALA A 446 -7.47 36.13 1.56
N SER A 447 -6.57 36.00 2.55
CA SER A 447 -5.13 35.81 2.30
C SER A 447 -4.78 34.42 1.73
N ASP A 448 -5.56 33.38 2.05
CA ASP A 448 -5.44 32.03 1.44
C ASP A 448 -5.78 32.03 -0.07
N TRP A 449 -6.81 32.80 -0.44
CA TRP A 449 -7.10 32.96 -1.85
C TRP A 449 -6.00 33.75 -2.58
N LEU A 450 -5.42 34.74 -1.89
CA LEU A 450 -4.42 35.65 -2.46
C LEU A 450 -3.08 34.96 -2.72
N ASP A 451 -2.55 34.15 -1.80
CA ASP A 451 -1.28 33.46 -2.03
C ASP A 451 -1.39 32.36 -3.09
N GLY A 452 -2.48 31.59 -3.10
CA GLY A 452 -2.76 30.63 -4.17
C GLY A 452 -2.87 31.31 -5.54
N TYR A 453 -3.49 32.50 -5.60
CA TYR A 453 -3.56 33.31 -6.82
C TYR A 453 -2.18 33.83 -7.25
N MET A 454 -1.38 34.33 -6.31
CA MET A 454 -0.03 34.85 -6.57
C MET A 454 0.94 33.75 -7.02
N ALA A 455 0.92 32.58 -6.38
CA ALA A 455 1.74 31.43 -6.75
C ALA A 455 1.48 30.99 -8.20
N ARG A 456 0.20 30.92 -8.60
CA ARG A 456 -0.21 30.58 -9.98
C ARG A 456 0.21 31.63 -11.01
N ARG A 457 0.11 32.92 -10.68
CA ARG A 457 0.46 34.02 -11.59
C ARG A 457 1.97 34.18 -11.76
N MET A 458 2.75 33.88 -10.71
CA MET A 458 4.21 34.04 -10.71
C MET A 458 4.96 32.78 -11.18
N LYS A 459 4.29 31.63 -11.41
CA LYS A 459 4.91 30.33 -11.77
C LYS A 459 6.01 29.89 -10.78
N ILE A 460 5.87 30.25 -9.51
CA ILE A 460 6.84 29.90 -8.46
C ILE A 460 6.33 28.65 -7.76
N ASN A 461 6.97 27.50 -8.01
CA ASN A 461 6.72 26.27 -7.27
C ASN A 461 7.72 26.18 -6.10
N SER A 462 7.32 26.70 -4.95
CA SER A 462 8.11 26.64 -3.71
C SER A 462 7.80 25.33 -2.98
N VAL A 463 8.80 24.45 -2.83
CA VAL A 463 8.69 23.23 -2.00
C VAL A 463 8.27 23.59 -0.57
N VAL A 464 8.75 24.72 -0.04
CA VAL A 464 8.37 25.20 1.29
C VAL A 464 6.89 25.62 1.34
N GLY A 465 6.39 26.27 0.30
CA GLY A 465 4.98 26.73 0.21
C GLY A 465 4.00 25.57 0.23
N SER A 466 4.29 24.46 -0.46
CA SER A 466 3.42 23.28 -0.47
C SER A 466 3.23 22.61 0.90
N TYR A 467 4.15 22.84 1.85
CA TYR A 467 4.00 22.38 3.24
C TYR A 467 3.48 23.50 4.16
N LEU A 468 3.86 24.75 3.90
CA LEU A 468 3.54 25.88 4.76
C LEU A 468 2.07 26.28 4.67
N ASP A 469 1.45 26.23 3.49
CA ASP A 469 0.06 26.66 3.30
C ASP A 469 -0.93 25.73 4.03
N PRO A 470 -0.88 24.38 3.85
CA PRO A 470 -1.78 23.49 4.58
C PRO A 470 -1.54 23.47 6.09
N LEU A 471 -0.31 23.78 6.53
CA LEU A 471 0.02 23.91 7.94
C LEU A 471 -0.59 25.19 8.53
N ALA A 472 -0.48 26.32 7.84
CA ALA A 472 -1.05 27.59 8.28
C ALA A 472 -2.58 27.49 8.44
N ASP A 473 -3.27 26.79 7.54
CA ASP A 473 -4.72 26.59 7.62
C ASP A 473 -5.13 25.73 8.81
N LYS A 474 -4.41 24.63 9.07
CA LYS A 474 -4.67 23.77 10.23
C LYS A 474 -4.46 24.52 11.54
N VAL A 475 -3.41 25.34 11.63
CA VAL A 475 -3.13 26.17 12.81
C VAL A 475 -4.23 27.22 12.98
N LEU A 476 -4.60 27.93 11.92
CA LEU A 476 -5.63 28.97 11.95
C LEU A 476 -7.00 28.41 12.39
N ILE A 477 -7.47 27.36 11.71
CA ILE A 477 -8.76 26.71 11.99
C ILE A 477 -8.73 26.08 13.39
N GLY A 478 -7.64 25.41 13.75
CA GLY A 478 -7.45 24.82 15.07
C GLY A 478 -7.54 25.86 16.18
N CYS A 479 -6.82 26.98 16.06
CA CYS A 479 -6.84 28.05 17.06
C CYS A 479 -8.24 28.68 17.21
N VAL A 480 -8.95 28.92 16.11
CA VAL A 480 -10.29 29.51 16.15
C VAL A 480 -11.30 28.53 16.75
N ALA A 481 -11.31 27.28 16.32
CA ALA A 481 -12.23 26.26 16.82
C ALA A 481 -12.06 26.05 18.32
N LEU A 482 -10.82 25.97 18.80
CA LEU A 482 -10.52 25.80 20.22
C LEU A 482 -10.90 27.01 21.06
N ALA A 483 -10.64 28.23 20.57
CA ALA A 483 -11.06 29.44 21.25
C ALA A 483 -12.60 29.55 21.33
N MET A 484 -13.31 29.10 20.29
CA MET A 484 -14.77 29.06 20.29
C MET A 484 -15.32 28.00 21.25
N VAL A 485 -14.72 26.81 21.32
CA VAL A 485 -15.08 25.78 22.31
C VAL A 485 -14.81 26.28 23.73
N GLN A 486 -13.69 26.97 23.98
CA GLN A 486 -13.36 27.54 25.29
C GLN A 486 -14.38 28.61 25.74
N LYS A 487 -15.07 29.25 24.80
CA LYS A 487 -16.09 30.27 25.05
C LYS A 487 -17.52 29.76 24.92
N ASP A 488 -17.71 28.44 24.80
CA ASP A 488 -19.02 27.81 24.59
C ASP A 488 -19.78 28.37 23.36
N LEU A 489 -19.04 28.87 22.35
CA LEU A 489 -19.60 29.38 21.10
C LEU A 489 -19.83 28.28 20.04
N LEU A 490 -19.27 27.09 20.28
CA LEU A 490 -19.39 25.91 19.42
C LEU A 490 -19.86 24.74 20.29
N HIS A 491 -21.13 24.36 20.16
CA HIS A 491 -21.68 23.16 20.81
C HIS A 491 -21.48 21.96 19.88
N LEU A 492 -20.68 20.99 20.32
CA LEU A 492 -20.57 19.70 19.64
C LEU A 492 -21.75 18.84 20.10
N GLU A 493 -22.79 18.72 19.28
CA GLU A 493 -23.89 17.77 19.52
C GLU A 493 -23.36 16.34 19.47
N TYR A 494 -23.53 15.61 20.58
CA TYR A 494 -23.22 14.19 20.66
C TYR A 494 -24.50 13.40 20.38
N SER A 495 -24.55 12.70 19.24
CA SER A 495 -25.62 11.74 18.96
C SER A 495 -25.46 10.52 19.88
N SER A 496 -26.32 10.44 20.89
CA SER A 496 -26.38 9.38 21.89
C SER A 496 -26.89 8.06 21.30
N ILE A 497 -26.05 7.02 21.28
CA ILE A 497 -26.50 5.62 21.26
C ILE A 497 -26.67 5.19 22.73
N SER A 498 -27.82 4.58 22.99
CA SER A 498 -28.41 4.22 24.28
C SER A 498 -27.57 3.31 25.18
N SER A 499 -27.40 3.71 26.44
CA SER A 499 -27.58 2.83 27.62
C SER A 499 -27.66 3.69 28.88
N GLY A 500 -28.73 3.51 29.66
CA GLY A 500 -29.11 4.37 30.75
C GLY A 500 -28.16 4.37 31.95
N SER A 501 -27.98 5.55 32.53
CA SER A 501 -28.09 5.80 33.98
C SER A 501 -27.87 7.29 34.22
N SER A 502 -28.71 7.86 35.08
CA SER A 502 -28.66 9.28 35.42
C SER A 502 -27.34 9.58 36.15
N ARG A 503 -26.63 10.63 35.71
CA ARG A 503 -25.77 11.44 36.56
C ARG A 503 -25.42 12.75 35.88
N TYR A 504 -25.46 13.80 36.70
CA TYR A 504 -25.22 15.21 36.42
C TYR A 504 -24.06 15.47 35.44
N GLN A 505 -24.31 16.33 34.46
CA GLN A 505 -23.30 16.96 33.59
C GLN A 505 -22.37 17.84 34.43
N ASP A 506 -21.09 17.48 34.47
CA ASP A 506 -20.02 18.30 35.05
C ASP A 506 -19.22 18.93 33.90
N SER A 507 -19.22 20.27 33.81
CA SER A 507 -18.56 21.00 32.71
C SER A 507 -17.03 20.90 32.75
N SER A 508 -16.47 20.39 33.86
CA SER A 508 -15.04 20.11 34.03
C SER A 508 -14.59 18.88 33.23
N TYR A 509 -15.45 17.87 33.05
CA TYR A 509 -15.11 16.63 32.35
C TYR A 509 -14.99 16.85 30.83
N ASN A 510 -15.82 17.73 30.28
CA ASN A 510 -15.83 18.05 28.86
C ASN A 510 -14.57 18.85 28.44
N ARG A 511 -14.05 19.73 29.31
CA ARG A 511 -12.80 20.47 29.06
C ARG A 511 -11.56 19.57 29.02
N ASN A 512 -11.45 18.64 29.97
CA ASN A 512 -10.29 17.75 30.08
C ASN A 512 -10.25 16.72 28.93
N PHE A 513 -11.41 16.25 28.48
CA PHE A 513 -11.50 15.31 27.36
C PHE A 513 -11.14 15.96 26.02
N VAL A 514 -11.61 17.19 25.77
CA VAL A 514 -11.28 17.96 24.56
C VAL A 514 -9.80 18.33 24.52
N MET A 515 -9.22 18.81 25.64
CA MET A 515 -7.77 19.06 25.73
C MET A 515 -6.94 17.81 25.40
N SER A 516 -7.34 16.63 25.89
CA SER A 516 -6.62 15.38 25.60
C SER A 516 -6.66 14.95 24.12
N ARG A 517 -7.69 15.36 23.38
CA ARG A 517 -7.90 14.98 21.98
C ARG A 517 -7.27 16.01 21.03
N VAL A 518 -7.13 17.23 21.49
CA VAL A 518 -6.40 18.31 20.82
C VAL A 518 -4.90 18.13 20.99
N ASP A 519 -4.46 17.67 22.16
CA ASP A 519 -3.07 17.23 22.37
C ASP A 519 -2.67 16.10 21.41
N LYS A 520 -3.63 15.27 20.96
CA LYS A 520 -3.40 14.27 19.90
C LYS A 520 -3.33 14.84 18.49
N VAL A 521 -3.93 16.01 18.23
CA VAL A 521 -3.90 16.68 16.91
C VAL A 521 -2.70 17.64 16.78
N VAL A 522 -2.27 18.24 17.89
CA VAL A 522 -1.16 19.21 17.94
C VAL A 522 0.17 18.54 18.35
N GLY A 523 0.11 17.34 18.95
CA GLY A 523 1.24 16.64 19.58
C GLY A 523 2.37 16.14 18.67
N GLU A 524 2.32 16.35 17.35
CA GLU A 524 3.36 15.88 16.43
C GLU A 524 4.32 16.98 15.91
N PHE A 525 4.24 18.21 16.41
CA PHE A 525 5.20 19.27 16.04
C PHE A 525 5.89 19.91 17.26
N PRO A 526 7.20 19.68 17.48
CA PRO A 526 7.94 20.24 18.62
C PRO A 526 7.98 21.77 18.68
N LEU A 527 7.69 22.47 17.57
CA LEU A 527 7.72 23.93 17.49
C LEU A 527 6.48 24.63 18.06
N THR A 528 5.30 24.00 18.07
CA THR A 528 4.07 24.61 18.61
C THR A 528 4.05 24.64 20.13
N ARG A 529 4.69 23.66 20.79
CA ARG A 529 4.76 23.56 22.25
C ARG A 529 5.50 24.73 22.90
N ASN A 530 6.56 25.24 22.25
CA ASN A 530 7.37 26.36 22.76
C ASN A 530 6.77 27.75 22.51
N ILE A 531 5.84 27.89 21.55
CA ILE A 531 5.13 29.15 21.31
C ILE A 531 3.91 29.26 22.24
N CYS A 532 3.21 28.14 22.51
CA CYS A 532 2.05 28.13 23.41
C CYS A 532 2.40 28.29 24.90
N TYR A 533 3.55 27.78 25.36
CA TYR A 533 3.93 27.91 26.79
C TYR A 533 4.55 29.26 27.16
N ASN A 534 5.04 30.05 26.18
CA ASN A 534 5.71 31.34 26.45
C ASN A 534 4.79 32.57 26.43
N LEU A 535 3.48 32.40 26.26
CA LEU A 535 2.49 33.49 26.31
C LEU A 535 1.58 33.43 27.56
N GLN A 536 2.01 32.68 28.58
CA GLN A 536 1.31 32.52 29.86
C GLN A 536 2.04 33.21 31.03
N VAL A 537 2.67 34.36 30.77
CA VAL A 537 3.13 35.33 31.78
C VAL A 537 2.51 36.69 31.51
#